data_AF-A0A2D8A898-F1
#
_entry.id   AF-A0A2D8A898-F1
#
_cell.length_a   1.000
_cell.length_b   1.000
_cell.length_c   1.000
_cell.angle_alpha   90.00
_cell.angle_beta   90.00
_cell.angle_gamma   90.00
#
_symmetry.space_group_name_H-M   'P 1'
#
loop_
_entity.id
_entity.type
_entity.pdbx_description
1 polymer ?
#
loop_
_entity_poly.entity_id
_entity_poly.type
_entity_poly.pdbx_seq_one_letter_code
_entity_poly.pdbx_strand_id
1 'polypeptide(L)'
;MNETEELEIQKDIQVQIYEAEDLQSLNALLTEAMSKKQIQEWLKGDNLELVVNRVLELVKRDQKQELYASAMLGRLAAVARGRESIVLQSSDKLFTQEPDPIDSLSDGDEKDYAAKFLSHVETNWWQGYCLREILAIDSANNARKELIRALLARSSDLAAFLKLISSAELSLKTDDKQEIRLNKVRRILESLADVIRSYDGDVGSEPGLELSRCIIGLLRSSKESSATEESLNACLNDSVSILVRIIELRFSHALQAETYLLLQDGKKLLTLGEWTRFLDHSNAIQKVRLNLLETVLVLARQNRTDRELLRVMEAAWPSTQKIGIALKKHFAGVSDVDPEVADYWLKVGRVSESARAAEHKLGNTEDHQIGELLIQLDANRINMNKLNRAVVPVLETFDPIQAATVRRAANGYESIAQVAERLARMRKLSKTDLLETVVEYNPIEHEMEGGHRTGIRRVKVVRDGILKEFGGKKKTLVKPRVEAEE
;
A
#
# COMPACT_ATOMS: atom_id res chain seq x y z
N MET A 1 -12.76 6.28 -56.61
CA MET A 1 -12.26 7.67 -56.62
C MET A 1 -11.02 7.67 -57.45
N ASN A 2 -10.97 8.50 -58.49
CA ASN A 2 -9.78 8.60 -59.34
C ASN A 2 -8.69 9.36 -58.58
N GLU A 3 -7.41 9.04 -58.80
CA GLU A 3 -6.28 9.66 -58.09
C GLU A 3 -6.27 11.19 -58.21
N THR A 4 -6.78 11.72 -59.33
CA THR A 4 -6.97 13.16 -59.58
C THR A 4 -8.05 13.80 -58.70
N GLU A 5 -9.18 13.12 -58.50
CA GLU A 5 -10.29 13.63 -57.66
C GLU A 5 -9.86 13.69 -56.19
N GLU A 6 -9.06 12.72 -55.75
CA GLU A 6 -8.53 12.69 -54.39
C GLU A 6 -7.56 13.86 -54.14
N LEU A 7 -6.71 14.18 -55.11
CA LEU A 7 -5.80 15.32 -55.02
C LEU A 7 -6.52 16.68 -55.00
N GLU A 8 -7.63 16.83 -55.73
CA GLU A 8 -8.46 18.04 -55.69
C GLU A 8 -9.12 18.23 -54.33
N ILE A 9 -9.72 17.17 -53.77
CA ILE A 9 -10.33 17.20 -52.43
C ILE A 9 -9.29 17.58 -51.37
N GLN A 10 -8.08 17.03 -51.45
CA GLN A 10 -7.01 17.34 -50.49
C GLN A 10 -6.56 18.80 -50.58
N LYS A 11 -6.49 19.38 -51.79
CA LYS A 11 -6.17 20.81 -51.96
C LYS A 11 -7.25 21.71 -51.40
N ASP A 12 -8.53 21.39 -51.65
CA ASP A 12 -9.65 22.19 -51.15
C ASP A 12 -9.67 22.21 -49.60
N ILE A 13 -9.39 21.06 -48.97
CA ILE A 13 -9.26 20.96 -47.51
C ILE A 13 -8.14 21.86 -47.01
N GLN A 14 -6.96 21.82 -47.64
CA GLN A 14 -5.82 22.66 -47.24
C GLN A 14 -6.13 24.15 -47.35
N VAL A 15 -6.82 24.57 -48.41
CA VAL A 15 -7.27 25.97 -48.58
C VAL A 15 -8.20 26.38 -47.44
N GLN A 16 -9.22 25.57 -47.13
CA GLN A 16 -10.16 25.87 -46.03
C GLN A 16 -9.46 26.00 -44.67
N ILE A 17 -8.44 25.15 -44.39
CA ILE A 17 -7.68 25.25 -43.15
C ILE A 17 -6.90 26.57 -43.07
N TYR A 18 -6.27 27.00 -44.17
CA TYR A 18 -5.52 28.26 -44.20
C TYR A 18 -6.42 29.51 -44.16
N GLU A 19 -7.61 29.43 -44.74
CA GLU A 19 -8.59 30.53 -44.77
C GLU A 19 -9.25 30.76 -43.40
N ALA A 20 -9.23 29.80 -42.48
CA ALA A 20 -9.74 30.01 -41.13
C ALA A 20 -8.96 31.13 -40.40
N GLU A 21 -9.63 32.24 -40.10
CA GLU A 21 -9.02 33.46 -39.54
C GLU A 21 -8.80 33.38 -38.02
N ASP A 22 -9.59 32.56 -37.33
CA ASP A 22 -9.58 32.34 -35.89
C ASP A 22 -9.80 30.86 -35.51
N LEU A 23 -9.61 30.55 -34.22
CA LEU A 23 -9.72 29.18 -33.70
C LEU A 23 -11.15 28.66 -33.75
N GLN A 24 -12.14 29.54 -33.57
CA GLN A 24 -13.57 29.19 -33.60
C GLN A 24 -13.98 28.71 -34.99
N SER A 25 -13.57 29.42 -36.04
CA SER A 25 -13.81 29.09 -37.44
C SER A 25 -13.14 27.78 -37.81
N LEU A 26 -11.88 27.58 -37.40
CA LEU A 26 -11.17 26.33 -37.62
C LEU A 26 -11.84 25.15 -36.89
N ASN A 27 -12.25 25.33 -35.64
CA ASN A 27 -12.94 24.30 -34.88
C ASN A 27 -14.33 23.98 -35.48
N ALA A 28 -15.02 24.97 -36.04
CA ALA A 28 -16.29 24.77 -36.73
C ALA A 28 -16.11 23.87 -37.97
N LEU A 29 -15.09 24.12 -38.80
CA LEU A 29 -14.74 23.27 -39.95
C LEU A 29 -14.44 21.83 -39.53
N LEU A 30 -13.61 21.64 -38.49
CA LEU A 30 -13.29 20.30 -37.97
C LEU A 30 -14.54 19.61 -37.39
N THR A 31 -15.42 20.36 -36.75
CA THR A 31 -16.68 19.83 -36.19
C THR A 31 -17.64 19.42 -37.30
N GLU A 32 -17.73 20.19 -38.37
CA GLU A 32 -18.51 19.84 -39.56
C GLU A 32 -17.95 18.58 -40.24
N ALA A 33 -16.63 18.49 -40.39
CA ALA A 33 -15.99 17.30 -40.92
C ALA A 33 -16.26 16.05 -40.05
N MET A 34 -16.27 16.20 -38.72
CA MET A 34 -16.62 15.11 -37.81
C MET A 34 -18.10 14.71 -37.92
N SER A 35 -19.03 15.66 -38.00
CA SER A 35 -20.47 15.36 -38.12
C SER A 35 -20.79 14.64 -39.43
N LYS A 36 -20.07 14.98 -40.52
CA LYS A 36 -20.14 14.31 -41.83
C LYS A 36 -19.34 13.01 -41.91
N LYS A 37 -18.65 12.60 -40.84
CA LYS A 37 -17.74 11.43 -40.78
C LYS A 37 -16.57 11.49 -41.77
N GLN A 38 -16.18 12.70 -42.19
CA GLN A 38 -15.09 12.97 -43.14
C GLN A 38 -13.78 13.35 -42.46
N ILE A 39 -13.72 13.40 -41.12
CA ILE A 39 -12.51 13.84 -40.39
C ILE A 39 -11.24 13.05 -40.77
N GLN A 40 -11.36 11.78 -41.16
CA GLN A 40 -10.18 11.01 -41.57
C GLN A 40 -9.60 11.45 -42.92
N GLU A 41 -10.44 11.96 -43.84
CA GLU A 41 -10.01 12.57 -45.09
C GLU A 41 -9.31 13.91 -44.84
N TRP A 42 -9.83 14.67 -43.88
CA TRP A 42 -9.24 15.95 -43.43
C TRP A 42 -7.87 15.78 -42.82
N LEU A 43 -7.62 14.67 -42.12
CA LEU A 43 -6.36 14.41 -41.44
C LEU A 43 -5.40 13.55 -42.28
N LYS A 44 -5.71 13.27 -43.55
CA LYS A 44 -4.89 12.41 -44.39
C LYS A 44 -3.56 13.08 -44.75
N GLY A 45 -2.48 12.30 -44.80
CA GLY A 45 -1.14 12.79 -45.14
C GLY A 45 -0.68 13.93 -44.22
N ASP A 46 -0.14 14.98 -44.84
CA ASP A 46 0.45 16.14 -44.16
C ASP A 46 -0.59 17.11 -43.57
N ASN A 47 -1.88 16.91 -43.88
CA ASN A 47 -2.93 17.83 -43.41
C ASN A 47 -3.05 17.82 -41.88
N LEU A 48 -2.72 16.71 -41.21
CA LEU A 48 -2.73 16.66 -39.74
C LEU A 48 -1.74 17.69 -39.16
N GLU A 49 -0.51 17.71 -39.67
CA GLU A 49 0.51 18.68 -39.25
C GLU A 49 0.10 20.10 -39.63
N LEU A 50 -0.52 20.28 -40.79
CA LEU A 50 -1.02 21.57 -41.26
C LEU A 50 -2.09 22.14 -40.30
N VAL A 51 -3.06 21.32 -39.87
CA VAL A 51 -4.06 21.72 -38.87
C VAL A 51 -3.38 22.08 -37.54
N VAL A 52 -2.44 21.26 -37.05
CA VAL A 52 -1.72 21.53 -35.80
C VAL A 52 -0.96 22.86 -35.89
N ASN A 53 -0.19 23.08 -36.96
CA ASN A 53 0.55 24.32 -37.18
C ASN A 53 -0.39 25.52 -37.27
N ARG A 54 -1.54 25.36 -37.93
CA ARG A 54 -2.54 26.42 -38.03
C ARG A 54 -3.11 26.80 -36.67
N VAL A 55 -3.40 25.84 -35.80
CA VAL A 55 -3.84 26.12 -34.41
C VAL A 55 -2.78 26.92 -33.67
N LEU A 56 -1.50 26.52 -33.76
CA LEU A 56 -0.40 27.23 -33.09
C LEU A 56 -0.20 28.66 -33.63
N GLU A 57 -0.36 28.86 -34.94
CA GLU A 57 -0.29 30.19 -35.56
C GLU A 57 -1.41 31.11 -35.06
N LEU A 58 -2.63 30.59 -34.97
CA LEU A 58 -3.79 31.36 -34.52
C LEU A 58 -3.69 31.72 -33.03
N VAL A 59 -3.23 30.81 -32.19
CA VAL A 59 -2.97 31.08 -30.75
C VAL A 59 -1.94 32.18 -30.55
N LYS A 60 -0.90 32.25 -31.39
CA LYS A 60 0.10 33.33 -31.28
C LYS A 60 -0.48 34.72 -31.49
N ARG A 61 -1.64 34.84 -32.15
CA ARG A 61 -2.36 36.11 -32.35
C ARG A 61 -3.19 36.50 -31.13
N ASP A 62 -3.67 35.52 -30.37
CA ASP A 62 -4.44 35.71 -29.14
C ASP A 62 -4.11 34.63 -28.09
N GLN A 63 -3.12 34.93 -27.25
CA GLN A 63 -2.63 34.01 -26.22
C GLN A 63 -3.69 33.67 -25.17
N LYS A 64 -4.78 34.45 -25.06
CA LYS A 64 -5.88 34.11 -24.13
C LYS A 64 -6.62 32.83 -24.54
N GLN A 65 -6.40 32.36 -25.77
CA GLN A 65 -7.02 31.14 -26.29
C GLN A 65 -6.11 29.91 -26.20
N GLU A 66 -4.97 29.97 -25.51
CA GLU A 66 -4.07 28.82 -25.31
C GLU A 66 -4.84 27.59 -24.78
N LEU A 67 -5.74 27.78 -23.80
CA LEU A 67 -6.53 26.68 -23.23
C LEU A 67 -7.58 26.13 -24.20
N TYR A 68 -8.25 27.00 -24.96
CA TYR A 68 -9.21 26.58 -26.00
C TYR A 68 -8.52 25.79 -27.12
N ALA A 69 -7.35 26.26 -27.56
CA ALA A 69 -6.53 25.54 -28.52
C ALA A 69 -6.05 24.18 -27.97
N SER A 70 -5.77 24.07 -26.68
CA SER A 70 -5.43 22.79 -26.05
C SER A 70 -6.60 21.80 -26.12
N ALA A 71 -7.84 22.27 -25.96
CA ALA A 71 -9.04 21.45 -26.13
C ALA A 71 -9.18 20.99 -27.60
N MET A 72 -8.96 21.88 -28.57
CA MET A 72 -8.97 21.54 -29.99
C MET A 72 -7.91 20.49 -30.34
N LEU A 73 -6.68 20.66 -29.86
CA LEU A 73 -5.58 19.73 -30.11
C LEU A 73 -5.80 18.40 -29.39
N GLY A 74 -6.33 18.41 -28.15
CA GLY A 74 -6.71 17.19 -27.44
C GLY A 74 -7.79 16.40 -28.18
N ARG A 75 -8.80 17.09 -28.74
CA ARG A 75 -9.84 16.49 -29.57
C ARG A 75 -9.28 15.93 -30.87
N LEU A 76 -8.38 16.68 -31.51
CA LEU A 76 -7.69 16.27 -32.72
C LEU A 76 -6.84 15.00 -32.49
N ALA A 77 -6.10 14.95 -31.38
CA ALA A 77 -5.35 13.77 -30.98
C ALA A 77 -6.27 12.56 -30.81
N ALA A 78 -7.41 12.71 -30.14
CA ALA A 78 -8.37 11.62 -29.93
C ALA A 78 -8.92 11.00 -31.24
N VAL A 79 -8.87 11.72 -32.37
CA VAL A 79 -9.36 11.25 -33.67
C VAL A 79 -8.24 10.93 -34.67
N ALA A 80 -6.96 11.11 -34.31
CA ALA A 80 -5.83 10.99 -35.24
C ALA A 80 -5.43 9.54 -35.60
N ARG A 81 -5.96 8.53 -34.88
CA ARG A 81 -5.82 7.07 -35.11
C ARG A 81 -4.37 6.60 -35.34
N GLY A 82 -3.60 6.49 -34.26
CA GLY A 82 -2.20 6.02 -34.28
C GLY A 82 -1.19 7.11 -34.66
N ARG A 83 -1.66 8.35 -34.84
CA ARG A 83 -0.85 9.55 -35.13
C ARG A 83 -1.00 10.62 -34.06
N GLU A 84 -1.45 10.24 -32.87
CA GLU A 84 -1.70 11.16 -31.76
C GLU A 84 -0.41 11.87 -31.33
N SER A 85 0.74 11.19 -31.42
CA SER A 85 2.05 11.75 -31.08
C SER A 85 2.39 13.01 -31.87
N ILE A 86 1.98 13.12 -33.14
CA ILE A 86 2.21 14.31 -33.98
C ILE A 86 1.53 15.53 -33.36
N VAL A 87 0.32 15.35 -32.82
CA VAL A 87 -0.44 16.43 -32.17
C VAL A 87 0.12 16.70 -30.78
N LEU A 88 0.41 15.66 -30.00
CA LEU A 88 0.84 15.81 -28.61
C LEU A 88 2.24 16.41 -28.47
N GLN A 89 3.12 16.21 -29.45
CA GLN A 89 4.45 16.86 -29.50
C GLN A 89 4.38 18.39 -29.63
N SER A 90 3.22 18.96 -29.95
CA SER A 90 3.06 20.41 -29.97
C SER A 90 2.76 21.02 -28.59
N SER A 91 2.66 20.21 -27.52
CA SER A 91 2.35 20.66 -26.17
C SER A 91 3.33 21.74 -25.67
N ASP A 92 4.62 21.55 -25.91
CA ASP A 92 5.70 22.48 -25.50
C ASP A 92 5.64 23.83 -26.23
N LYS A 93 4.99 23.87 -27.39
CA LYS A 93 4.89 25.09 -28.22
C LYS A 93 3.62 25.89 -27.92
N LEU A 94 2.63 25.26 -27.29
CA LEU A 94 1.33 25.87 -27.07
C LEU A 94 1.34 26.83 -25.89
N PHE A 95 1.88 26.39 -24.75
CA PHE A 95 1.83 27.16 -23.51
C PHE A 95 3.14 27.90 -23.28
N THR A 96 3.06 29.23 -23.26
CA THR A 96 4.21 30.07 -22.90
C THR A 96 4.29 30.36 -21.39
N GLN A 97 3.14 30.33 -20.73
CA GLN A 97 2.97 30.51 -19.29
C GLN A 97 1.86 29.58 -18.80
N GLU A 98 1.59 29.62 -17.49
CA GLU A 98 0.44 28.90 -16.93
C GLU A 98 -0.86 29.43 -17.54
N PRO A 99 -1.73 28.56 -18.10
CA PRO A 99 -2.99 28.99 -18.73
C PRO A 99 -4.05 29.37 -17.70
N ASP A 100 -5.15 29.95 -18.19
CA ASP A 100 -6.35 30.21 -17.37
C ASP A 100 -6.94 28.92 -16.77
N PRO A 101 -7.77 29.02 -15.71
CA PRO A 101 -8.43 27.85 -15.11
C PRO A 101 -9.24 27.06 -16.13
N ILE A 102 -9.30 25.73 -16.00
CA ILE A 102 -9.97 24.85 -16.96
C ILE A 102 -11.48 25.12 -17.04
N ASP A 103 -12.05 25.66 -15.96
CA ASP A 103 -13.45 26.08 -15.91
C ASP A 103 -13.76 27.33 -16.75
N SER A 104 -12.75 27.98 -17.35
CA SER A 104 -12.95 29.01 -18.38
C SER A 104 -13.49 28.45 -19.70
N LEU A 105 -13.34 27.14 -19.94
CA LEU A 105 -13.91 26.44 -21.10
C LEU A 105 -15.42 26.24 -20.93
N SER A 106 -16.13 26.21 -22.05
CA SER A 106 -17.57 26.39 -22.07
C SER A 106 -18.34 25.12 -21.70
N ASP A 107 -17.86 23.95 -22.14
CA ASP A 107 -18.52 22.67 -21.91
C ASP A 107 -17.59 21.61 -21.29
N GLY A 108 -18.18 20.48 -20.89
CA GLY A 108 -17.46 19.40 -20.22
C GLY A 108 -16.52 18.59 -21.13
N ASP A 109 -16.80 18.52 -22.42
CA ASP A 109 -15.99 17.78 -23.40
C ASP A 109 -14.74 18.58 -23.76
N GLU A 110 -14.87 19.90 -23.94
CA GLU A 110 -13.73 20.82 -24.11
C GLU A 110 -12.75 20.68 -22.93
N LYS A 111 -13.28 20.66 -21.70
CA LYS A 111 -12.48 20.45 -20.48
C LYS A 111 -11.77 19.10 -20.47
N ASP A 112 -12.46 18.03 -20.89
CA ASP A 112 -11.87 16.69 -20.97
C ASP A 112 -10.73 16.63 -22.00
N TYR A 113 -10.94 17.17 -23.19
CA TYR A 113 -9.89 17.21 -24.22
C TYR A 113 -8.72 18.10 -23.82
N ALA A 114 -8.96 19.26 -23.20
CA ALA A 114 -7.90 20.11 -22.66
C ALA A 114 -7.08 19.37 -21.60
N ALA A 115 -7.74 18.67 -20.66
CA ALA A 115 -7.05 17.88 -19.64
C ALA A 115 -6.19 16.76 -20.24
N LYS A 116 -6.69 16.07 -21.29
CA LYS A 116 -5.90 15.07 -22.02
C LYS A 116 -4.66 15.69 -22.66
N PHE A 117 -4.79 16.84 -23.31
CA PHE A 117 -3.66 17.51 -23.93
C PHE A 117 -2.65 18.01 -22.87
N LEU A 118 -3.13 18.61 -21.78
CA LEU A 118 -2.33 19.06 -20.64
C LEU A 118 -1.54 17.92 -20.00
N SER A 119 -2.00 16.67 -20.07
CA SER A 119 -1.26 15.51 -19.55
C SER A 119 0.10 15.26 -20.24
N HIS A 120 0.32 15.89 -21.41
CA HIS A 120 1.56 15.82 -22.19
C HIS A 120 2.43 17.09 -22.10
N VAL A 121 2.09 18.04 -21.24
CA VAL A 121 2.87 19.27 -21.03
C VAL A 121 3.98 19.02 -20.01
N GLU A 122 5.20 19.44 -20.32
CA GLU A 122 6.38 19.29 -19.44
C GLU A 122 6.90 20.66 -18.98
N THR A 123 6.18 21.30 -18.06
CA THR A 123 6.55 22.61 -17.50
C THR A 123 6.58 22.59 -15.97
N ASN A 124 7.25 23.57 -15.36
CA ASN A 124 7.40 23.68 -13.91
C ASN A 124 6.09 24.06 -13.17
N TRP A 125 5.21 24.83 -13.81
CA TRP A 125 3.92 25.23 -13.26
C TRP A 125 2.87 24.11 -13.31
N TRP A 126 3.08 23.11 -14.17
CA TRP A 126 2.11 22.06 -14.49
C TRP A 126 1.55 21.35 -13.25
N GLN A 127 2.43 20.93 -12.32
CA GLN A 127 2.00 20.19 -11.14
C GLN A 127 1.09 21.04 -10.25
N GLY A 128 1.45 22.31 -10.04
CA GLY A 128 0.64 23.25 -9.25
C GLY A 128 -0.71 23.53 -9.91
N TYR A 129 -0.72 23.70 -11.23
CA TYR A 129 -1.93 23.87 -12.02
C TYR A 129 -2.86 22.65 -11.87
N CYS A 130 -2.38 21.43 -12.16
CA CYS A 130 -3.18 20.22 -12.06
C CYS A 130 -3.77 20.04 -10.65
N LEU A 131 -2.97 20.26 -9.60
CA LEU A 131 -3.45 20.17 -8.22
C LEU A 131 -4.60 21.14 -7.92
N ARG A 132 -4.48 22.40 -8.34
CA ARG A 132 -5.58 23.37 -8.16
C ARG A 132 -6.80 22.98 -8.96
N GLU A 133 -6.64 22.62 -10.24
CA GLU A 133 -7.77 22.33 -11.12
C GLU A 133 -8.52 21.06 -10.68
N ILE A 134 -7.83 20.02 -10.20
CA ILE A 134 -8.48 18.83 -9.62
C ILE A 134 -9.46 19.21 -8.51
N LEU A 135 -9.05 20.15 -7.65
CA LEU A 135 -9.85 20.64 -6.54
C LEU A 135 -10.88 21.71 -6.96
N ALA A 136 -10.62 22.44 -8.05
CA ALA A 136 -11.44 23.58 -8.47
C ALA A 136 -12.58 23.21 -9.42
N ILE A 137 -12.41 22.20 -10.30
CA ILE A 137 -13.43 21.78 -11.27
C ILE A 137 -14.77 21.50 -10.58
N ASP A 138 -15.83 22.14 -11.04
CA ASP A 138 -17.16 21.97 -10.42
C ASP A 138 -17.88 20.69 -10.90
N SER A 139 -18.06 20.51 -12.21
CA SER A 139 -18.94 19.47 -12.78
C SER A 139 -18.31 18.56 -13.83
N ALA A 140 -17.14 18.91 -14.40
CA ALA A 140 -16.47 18.13 -15.44
C ALA A 140 -15.62 16.98 -14.87
N ASN A 141 -16.27 15.93 -14.38
CA ASN A 141 -15.60 14.80 -13.72
C ASN A 141 -14.60 14.06 -14.62
N ASN A 142 -14.83 13.99 -15.94
CA ASN A 142 -13.89 13.35 -16.87
C ASN A 142 -12.57 14.10 -16.95
N ALA A 143 -12.63 15.43 -17.12
CA ALA A 143 -11.45 16.30 -17.05
C ALA A 143 -10.71 16.14 -15.72
N ARG A 144 -11.43 16.11 -14.59
CA ARG A 144 -10.82 15.86 -13.27
C ARG A 144 -10.08 14.52 -13.23
N LYS A 145 -10.69 13.45 -13.74
CA LYS A 145 -10.09 12.11 -13.79
C LYS A 145 -8.83 12.10 -14.65
N GLU A 146 -8.80 12.79 -15.78
CA GLU A 146 -7.59 12.88 -16.61
C GLU A 146 -6.46 13.62 -15.90
N LEU A 147 -6.74 14.74 -15.23
CA LEU A 147 -5.75 15.44 -14.43
C LEU A 147 -5.22 14.59 -13.26
N ILE A 148 -6.11 13.85 -12.58
CA ILE A 148 -5.72 12.91 -11.52
C ILE A 148 -4.81 11.82 -12.09
N ARG A 149 -5.16 11.21 -13.23
CA ARG A 149 -4.34 10.17 -13.88
C ARG A 149 -2.96 10.70 -14.24
N ALA A 150 -2.90 11.87 -14.86
CA ALA A 150 -1.64 12.48 -15.28
C ALA A 150 -0.75 12.78 -14.07
N LEU A 151 -1.31 13.36 -13.01
CA LEU A 151 -0.58 13.68 -11.78
C LEU A 151 -0.11 12.42 -11.04
N LEU A 152 -0.95 11.38 -10.96
CA LEU A 152 -0.60 10.10 -10.37
C LEU A 152 0.51 9.40 -11.16
N ALA A 153 0.45 9.41 -12.50
CA ALA A 153 1.46 8.79 -13.36
C ALA A 153 2.85 9.45 -13.25
N ARG A 154 2.91 10.73 -12.85
CA ARG A 154 4.17 11.45 -12.60
C ARG A 154 4.59 11.49 -11.13
N SER A 155 3.78 10.91 -10.24
CA SER A 155 4.14 10.74 -8.83
C SER A 155 5.02 9.50 -8.65
N SER A 156 5.89 9.49 -7.64
CA SER A 156 6.75 8.33 -7.38
C SER A 156 5.96 7.08 -6.99
N ASP A 157 4.89 7.29 -6.22
CA ASP A 157 4.04 6.26 -5.65
C ASP A 157 2.71 6.87 -5.19
N LEU A 158 1.76 6.00 -4.81
CA LEU A 158 0.43 6.41 -4.37
C LEU A 158 0.45 7.26 -3.09
N ALA A 159 1.33 6.95 -2.13
CA ALA A 159 1.43 7.73 -0.89
C ALA A 159 1.92 9.16 -1.16
N ALA A 160 2.93 9.33 -2.01
CA ALA A 160 3.42 10.63 -2.45
C ALA A 160 2.32 11.43 -3.17
N PHE A 161 1.55 10.77 -4.05
CA PHE A 161 0.41 11.39 -4.72
C PHE A 161 -0.67 11.88 -3.72
N LEU A 162 -1.07 11.05 -2.76
CA LEU A 162 -2.06 11.43 -1.74
C LEU A 162 -1.58 12.60 -0.89
N LYS A 163 -0.28 12.63 -0.56
CA LYS A 163 0.35 13.75 0.16
C LYS A 163 0.29 15.05 -0.64
N LEU A 164 0.52 15.00 -1.95
CA LEU A 164 0.39 16.18 -2.82
C LEU A 164 -1.04 16.74 -2.80
N ILE A 165 -2.05 15.89 -2.95
CA ILE A 165 -3.47 16.30 -2.89
C ILE A 165 -3.79 16.92 -1.52
N SER A 166 -3.35 16.28 -0.42
CA SER A 166 -3.56 16.79 0.93
C SER A 166 -2.93 18.16 1.15
N SER A 167 -1.77 18.44 0.54
CA SER A 167 -1.10 19.74 0.67
C SER A 167 -1.81 20.87 -0.10
N ALA A 168 -2.51 20.53 -1.18
CA ALA A 168 -3.23 21.48 -2.03
C ALA A 168 -4.63 21.84 -1.48
N GLU A 169 -5.13 21.11 -0.48
CA GLU A 169 -6.47 21.28 0.11
C GLU A 169 -6.77 22.71 0.59
N LEU A 170 -5.74 23.44 1.06
CA LEU A 170 -5.85 24.84 1.48
C LEU A 170 -6.38 25.77 0.38
N SER A 171 -6.37 25.31 -0.88
CA SER A 171 -6.83 26.04 -2.06
C SER A 171 -8.33 25.88 -2.34
N LEU A 172 -9.05 24.98 -1.62
CA LEU A 172 -10.51 24.88 -1.73
C LEU A 172 -11.14 26.18 -1.23
N LYS A 173 -11.59 27.01 -2.19
CA LYS A 173 -12.17 28.34 -1.96
C LYS A 173 -13.14 28.32 -0.78
N THR A 174 -12.88 29.18 0.19
CA THR A 174 -13.57 29.27 1.48
C THR A 174 -14.98 29.88 1.38
N ASP A 175 -15.35 30.40 0.21
CA ASP A 175 -16.53 31.25 0.02
C ASP A 175 -17.80 30.50 -0.43
N ASP A 176 -17.71 29.18 -0.70
CA ASP A 176 -18.86 28.37 -1.13
C ASP A 176 -19.79 28.00 0.04
N LYS A 177 -21.10 27.93 -0.23
CA LYS A 177 -22.07 27.35 0.72
C LYS A 177 -21.69 25.89 1.04
N GLN A 178 -21.83 25.48 2.30
CA GLN A 178 -21.35 24.19 2.82
C GLN A 178 -21.83 22.95 2.06
N GLU A 179 -23.10 22.90 1.67
CA GLU A 179 -23.67 21.78 0.90
C GLU A 179 -23.05 21.66 -0.51
N ILE A 180 -22.67 22.80 -1.11
CA ILE A 180 -21.96 22.84 -2.39
C ILE A 180 -20.55 22.28 -2.21
N ARG A 181 -19.88 22.63 -1.10
CA ARG A 181 -18.54 22.14 -0.75
C ARG A 181 -18.52 20.62 -0.55
N LEU A 182 -19.45 20.05 0.22
CA LEU A 182 -19.49 18.61 0.46
C LEU A 182 -19.78 17.83 -0.84
N ASN A 183 -20.68 18.31 -1.68
CA ASN A 183 -20.93 17.72 -2.99
C ASN A 183 -19.69 17.76 -3.90
N LYS A 184 -18.90 18.84 -3.82
CA LYS A 184 -17.63 18.96 -4.54
C LYS A 184 -16.60 17.96 -4.03
N VAL A 185 -16.43 17.85 -2.70
CA VAL A 185 -15.57 16.84 -2.08
C VAL A 185 -15.99 15.43 -2.50
N ARG A 186 -17.29 15.12 -2.51
CA ARG A 186 -17.81 13.84 -2.99
C ARG A 186 -17.35 13.54 -4.41
N ARG A 187 -17.49 14.49 -5.34
CA ARG A 187 -17.05 14.32 -6.74
C ARG A 187 -15.54 14.13 -6.86
N ILE A 188 -14.75 14.81 -6.02
CA ILE A 188 -13.28 14.65 -5.96
C ILE A 188 -12.95 13.23 -5.51
N LEU A 189 -13.54 12.75 -4.41
CA LEU A 189 -13.29 11.41 -3.86
C LEU A 189 -13.75 10.29 -4.80
N GLU A 190 -14.90 10.45 -5.45
CA GLU A 190 -15.39 9.54 -6.48
C GLU A 190 -14.39 9.45 -7.65
N SER A 191 -13.88 10.59 -8.10
CA SER A 191 -12.89 10.66 -9.19
C SER A 191 -11.55 10.01 -8.78
N LEU A 192 -11.09 10.26 -7.56
CA LEU A 192 -9.89 9.63 -6.99
C LEU A 192 -10.05 8.12 -6.90
N ALA A 193 -11.16 7.64 -6.32
CA ALA A 193 -11.43 6.22 -6.14
C ALA A 193 -11.50 5.49 -7.49
N ASP A 194 -12.13 6.10 -8.50
CA ASP A 194 -12.20 5.52 -9.84
C ASP A 194 -10.82 5.44 -10.53
N VAL A 195 -9.99 6.49 -10.43
CA VAL A 195 -8.65 6.48 -11.04
C VAL A 195 -7.71 5.50 -10.32
N ILE A 196 -7.70 5.53 -8.98
CA ILE A 196 -6.82 4.67 -8.18
C ILE A 196 -7.22 3.19 -8.34
N ARG A 197 -8.49 2.87 -8.60
CA ARG A 197 -8.95 1.50 -8.86
C ARG A 197 -8.18 0.83 -10.01
N SER A 198 -7.84 1.59 -11.05
CA SER A 198 -7.07 1.11 -12.21
C SER A 198 -5.56 1.28 -12.09
N TYR A 199 -5.07 1.93 -11.03
CA TYR A 199 -3.64 2.14 -10.82
C TYR A 199 -2.95 0.83 -10.46
N ASP A 200 -1.76 0.57 -11.02
CA ASP A 200 -0.96 -0.64 -10.88
C ASP A 200 0.50 -0.40 -10.47
N GLY A 201 0.87 0.85 -10.14
CA GLY A 201 2.21 1.20 -9.66
C GLY A 201 2.43 0.96 -8.16
N ASP A 202 3.57 1.44 -7.63
CA ASP A 202 3.92 1.28 -6.21
C ASP A 202 3.02 2.12 -5.30
N VAL A 203 2.81 1.60 -4.10
CA VAL A 203 1.98 2.16 -3.04
C VAL A 203 2.78 3.16 -2.17
N GLY A 204 4.08 2.93 -2.00
CA GLY A 204 4.95 3.79 -1.19
C GLY A 204 4.91 3.49 0.32
N SER A 205 5.48 4.39 1.13
CA SER A 205 5.54 4.26 2.59
C SER A 205 4.32 4.86 3.28
N GLU A 206 3.81 4.19 4.32
CA GLU A 206 2.70 4.67 5.16
C GLU A 206 1.44 5.12 4.38
N PRO A 207 0.99 4.37 3.36
CA PRO A 207 -0.08 4.81 2.45
C PRO A 207 -1.42 5.05 3.15
N GLY A 208 -1.74 4.30 4.21
CA GLY A 208 -2.97 4.50 4.97
C GLY A 208 -2.98 5.77 5.83
N LEU A 209 -1.80 6.21 6.28
CA LEU A 209 -1.64 7.49 6.98
C LEU A 209 -1.87 8.66 6.02
N GLU A 210 -1.25 8.63 4.84
CA GLU A 210 -1.43 9.66 3.82
C GLU A 210 -2.86 9.69 3.27
N LEU A 211 -3.48 8.52 3.09
CA LEU A 211 -4.91 8.43 2.78
C LEU A 211 -5.75 9.10 3.86
N SER A 212 -5.57 8.73 5.13
CA SER A 212 -6.32 9.33 6.23
C SER A 212 -6.14 10.85 6.27
N ARG A 213 -4.91 11.36 6.18
CA ARG A 213 -4.63 12.81 6.15
C ARG A 213 -5.36 13.51 5.00
N CYS A 214 -5.24 12.98 3.79
CA CYS A 214 -5.90 13.52 2.61
C CYS A 214 -7.43 13.60 2.78
N ILE A 215 -8.05 12.50 3.20
CA ILE A 215 -9.51 12.42 3.31
C ILE A 215 -10.03 13.28 4.48
N ILE A 216 -9.39 13.21 5.64
CA ILE A 216 -9.79 13.98 6.82
C ILE A 216 -9.60 15.47 6.57
N GLY A 217 -8.55 15.85 5.85
CA GLY A 217 -8.38 17.22 5.35
C GLY A 217 -9.61 17.67 4.57
N LEU A 218 -9.84 17.04 3.41
CA LEU A 218 -10.96 17.36 2.51
C LEU A 218 -12.32 17.45 3.25
N LEU A 219 -12.60 16.52 4.17
CA LEU A 219 -13.85 16.48 4.92
C LEU A 219 -13.92 17.46 6.10
N ARG A 220 -12.82 17.73 6.82
CA ARG A 220 -12.80 18.67 7.97
C ARG A 220 -13.14 20.09 7.52
N SER A 221 -12.77 20.42 6.29
CA SER A 221 -13.15 21.68 5.66
C SER A 221 -14.67 21.88 5.45
N SER A 222 -15.47 20.82 5.63
CA SER A 222 -16.91 20.77 5.35
C SER A 222 -17.80 20.51 6.59
N LYS A 223 -17.26 20.66 7.82
CA LYS A 223 -17.83 20.06 9.04
C LYS A 223 -18.88 20.85 9.84
N GLU A 224 -19.50 21.88 9.27
CA GLU A 224 -20.59 22.60 9.93
C GLU A 224 -21.98 22.14 9.45
N SER A 225 -22.99 22.38 10.28
CA SER A 225 -24.18 21.57 10.59
C SER A 225 -25.22 21.27 9.49
N SER A 226 -24.88 21.34 8.20
CA SER A 226 -25.81 21.09 7.08
C SER A 226 -25.46 19.90 6.17
N ALA A 227 -24.44 19.10 6.51
CA ALA A 227 -24.06 17.93 5.73
C ALA A 227 -25.16 16.85 5.80
N THR A 228 -25.68 16.42 4.64
CA THR A 228 -26.57 15.25 4.57
C THR A 228 -25.79 13.98 4.87
N GLU A 229 -26.31 13.15 5.79
CA GLU A 229 -25.76 11.84 6.18
C GLU A 229 -25.36 10.99 4.97
N GLU A 230 -26.18 11.00 3.92
CA GLU A 230 -25.95 10.28 2.67
C GLU A 230 -24.68 10.72 1.93
N SER A 231 -24.42 12.03 1.85
CA SER A 231 -23.26 12.58 1.17
C SER A 231 -21.95 12.23 1.89
N LEU A 232 -21.95 12.26 3.22
CA LEU A 232 -20.80 11.84 4.03
C LEU A 232 -20.55 10.34 3.91
N ASN A 233 -21.61 9.53 3.93
CA ASN A 233 -21.51 8.08 3.75
C ASN A 233 -20.93 7.71 2.37
N ALA A 234 -21.32 8.42 1.31
CA ALA A 234 -20.75 8.23 -0.03
C ALA A 234 -19.25 8.56 -0.03
N CYS A 235 -18.85 9.71 0.52
CA CYS A 235 -17.44 10.12 0.63
C CYS A 235 -16.60 9.07 1.36
N LEU A 236 -17.10 8.57 2.49
CA LEU A 236 -16.42 7.52 3.26
C LEU A 236 -16.34 6.20 2.49
N ASN A 237 -17.38 5.82 1.75
CA ASN A 237 -17.37 4.59 0.96
C ASN A 237 -16.31 4.63 -0.16
N ASP A 238 -16.16 5.77 -0.84
CA ASP A 238 -15.12 5.95 -1.87
C ASP A 238 -13.72 5.95 -1.24
N SER A 239 -13.57 6.59 -0.08
CA SER A 239 -12.33 6.61 0.70
C SER A 239 -11.92 5.20 1.16
N VAL A 240 -12.86 4.41 1.65
CA VAL A 240 -12.63 3.01 2.05
C VAL A 240 -12.34 2.14 0.83
N SER A 241 -12.90 2.46 -0.34
CA SER A 241 -12.57 1.77 -1.59
C SER A 241 -11.10 2.00 -2.01
N ILE A 242 -10.56 3.20 -1.79
CA ILE A 242 -9.13 3.48 -1.98
C ILE A 242 -8.28 2.67 -0.99
N LEU A 243 -8.69 2.58 0.28
CA LEU A 243 -8.01 1.75 1.28
C LEU A 243 -7.97 0.27 0.87
N VAL A 244 -9.08 -0.27 0.36
CA VAL A 244 -9.10 -1.63 -0.18
C VAL A 244 -8.09 -1.78 -1.31
N ARG A 245 -8.02 -0.81 -2.22
CA ARG A 245 -7.07 -0.86 -3.34
C ARG A 245 -5.61 -0.81 -2.89
N ILE A 246 -5.29 -0.01 -1.87
CA ILE A 246 -3.95 0.02 -1.24
C ILE A 246 -3.54 -1.39 -0.76
N ILE A 247 -4.46 -2.11 -0.10
CA ILE A 247 -4.22 -3.47 0.39
C ILE A 247 -4.09 -4.46 -0.78
N GLU A 248 -4.92 -4.35 -1.82
CA GLU A 248 -4.85 -5.20 -3.01
C GLU A 248 -3.52 -5.04 -3.75
N LEU A 249 -3.02 -3.82 -3.88
CA LEU A 249 -1.73 -3.55 -4.52
C LEU A 249 -0.56 -4.11 -3.71
N ARG A 250 -0.63 -4.06 -2.37
CA ARG A 250 0.45 -4.52 -1.50
C ARG A 250 -0.07 -5.01 -0.14
N PHE A 251 -0.36 -6.32 -0.08
CA PHE A 251 -0.93 -6.96 1.11
C PHE A 251 -0.09 -6.80 2.39
N SER A 252 1.24 -6.59 2.30
CA SER A 252 2.07 -6.36 3.48
C SER A 252 1.61 -5.18 4.34
N HIS A 253 0.95 -4.18 3.74
CA HIS A 253 0.35 -3.07 4.48
C HIS A 253 -0.89 -3.47 5.28
N ALA A 254 -1.61 -4.53 4.89
CA ALA A 254 -2.74 -5.04 5.68
C ALA A 254 -2.30 -5.52 7.07
N LEU A 255 -1.03 -5.94 7.23
CA LEU A 255 -0.48 -6.39 8.51
C LEU A 255 -0.16 -5.23 9.48
N GLN A 256 -0.32 -3.98 9.06
CA GLN A 256 -0.01 -2.78 9.83
C GLN A 256 -1.31 -2.08 10.23
N ALA A 257 -1.48 -1.80 11.52
CA ALA A 257 -2.69 -1.14 12.02
C ALA A 257 -2.85 0.29 11.46
N GLU A 258 -1.73 0.97 11.22
CA GLU A 258 -1.62 2.32 10.69
C GLU A 258 -2.25 2.44 9.30
N THR A 259 -2.25 1.36 8.51
CA THR A 259 -2.90 1.32 7.19
C THR A 259 -4.40 1.62 7.28
N TYR A 260 -5.04 1.29 8.40
CA TYR A 260 -6.47 1.43 8.61
C TYR A 260 -6.88 2.69 9.39
N LEU A 261 -5.96 3.65 9.57
CA LEU A 261 -6.21 4.86 10.36
C LEU A 261 -7.47 5.62 9.90
N LEU A 262 -7.76 5.60 8.59
CA LEU A 262 -8.98 6.15 8.00
C LEU A 262 -10.26 5.66 8.69
N LEU A 263 -10.34 4.39 9.12
CA LEU A 263 -11.53 3.86 9.79
C LEU A 263 -11.73 4.48 11.17
N GLN A 264 -10.64 4.66 11.91
CA GLN A 264 -10.68 5.25 13.25
C GLN A 264 -11.03 6.73 13.19
N ASP A 265 -10.45 7.46 12.23
CA ASP A 265 -10.73 8.89 12.06
C ASP A 265 -12.08 9.15 11.41
N GLY A 266 -12.50 8.32 10.45
CA GLY A 266 -13.83 8.35 9.84
C GLY A 266 -14.94 8.16 10.88
N LYS A 267 -14.75 7.24 11.83
CA LYS A 267 -15.67 7.05 12.98
C LYS A 267 -15.83 8.31 13.83
N LYS A 268 -14.82 9.19 13.91
CA LYS A 268 -14.88 10.49 14.63
C LYS A 268 -15.58 11.59 13.82
N LEU A 269 -15.86 11.35 12.53
CA LEU A 269 -16.59 12.31 11.69
C LEU A 269 -18.11 12.17 11.86
N LEU A 270 -18.59 10.98 12.19
CA LEU A 270 -20.00 10.63 12.28
C LEU A 270 -20.43 10.39 13.73
N THR A 271 -21.73 10.55 14.02
CA THR A 271 -22.30 10.06 15.27
C THR A 271 -22.29 8.53 15.31
N LEU A 272 -22.46 7.94 16.51
CA LEU A 272 -22.45 6.49 16.67
C LEU A 272 -23.52 5.78 15.80
N GLY A 273 -24.71 6.39 15.67
CA GLY A 273 -25.80 5.85 14.86
C GLY A 273 -25.48 5.87 13.37
N GLU A 274 -24.99 6.99 12.86
CA GLU A 274 -24.58 7.16 11.45
C GLU A 274 -23.43 6.23 11.08
N TRP A 275 -22.41 6.11 11.95
CA TRP A 275 -21.31 5.17 11.74
C TRP A 275 -21.83 3.73 11.65
N THR A 276 -22.77 3.34 12.52
CA THR A 276 -23.36 2.00 12.49
C THR A 276 -24.13 1.75 11.19
N ARG A 277 -24.89 2.73 10.69
CA ARG A 277 -25.57 2.62 9.39
C ARG A 277 -24.59 2.50 8.23
N PHE A 278 -23.51 3.29 8.23
CA PHE A 278 -22.44 3.17 7.26
C PHE A 278 -21.84 1.75 7.25
N LEU A 279 -21.54 1.23 8.44
CA LEU A 279 -20.99 -0.12 8.63
C LEU A 279 -21.90 -1.25 8.11
N ASP A 280 -23.21 -1.05 8.09
CA ASP A 280 -24.19 -2.03 7.64
C ASP A 280 -24.43 -1.98 6.11
N HIS A 281 -24.34 -0.79 5.49
CA HIS A 281 -24.67 -0.60 4.06
C HIS A 281 -23.47 -0.46 3.13
N SER A 282 -22.28 -0.10 3.64
CA SER A 282 -21.10 0.04 2.78
C SER A 282 -20.64 -1.32 2.25
N ASN A 283 -20.43 -1.41 0.94
CA ASN A 283 -19.82 -2.60 0.32
C ASN A 283 -18.30 -2.62 0.53
N ALA A 284 -17.67 -1.44 0.55
CA ALA A 284 -16.23 -1.31 0.71
C ALA A 284 -15.77 -1.80 2.10
N ILE A 285 -16.54 -1.52 3.16
CA ILE A 285 -16.19 -1.99 4.50
C ILE A 285 -16.24 -3.52 4.62
N GLN A 286 -17.10 -4.21 3.86
CA GLN A 286 -17.14 -5.69 3.87
C GLN A 286 -15.84 -6.29 3.35
N LYS A 287 -15.25 -5.68 2.32
CA LYS A 287 -13.93 -6.08 1.81
C LYS A 287 -12.83 -5.81 2.84
N VAL A 288 -12.86 -4.66 3.52
CA VAL A 288 -11.92 -4.36 4.61
C VAL A 288 -12.03 -5.37 5.76
N ARG A 289 -13.25 -5.74 6.15
CA ARG A 289 -13.51 -6.77 7.17
C ARG A 289 -12.88 -8.10 6.79
N LEU A 290 -13.04 -8.53 5.53
CA LEU A 290 -12.40 -9.74 5.02
C LEU A 290 -10.86 -9.64 5.10
N ASN A 291 -10.28 -8.54 4.63
CA ASN A 291 -8.83 -8.30 4.70
C ASN A 291 -8.30 -8.31 6.15
N LEU A 292 -9.06 -7.76 7.10
CA LEU A 292 -8.71 -7.80 8.53
C LEU A 292 -8.78 -9.22 9.10
N LEU A 293 -9.78 -10.02 8.73
CA LEU A 293 -9.87 -11.41 9.15
C LEU A 293 -8.67 -12.24 8.63
N GLU A 294 -8.32 -12.08 7.36
CA GLU A 294 -7.15 -12.73 6.75
C GLU A 294 -5.85 -12.28 7.43
N THR A 295 -5.72 -10.98 7.68
CA THR A 295 -4.59 -10.39 8.40
C THR A 295 -4.42 -11.02 9.78
N VAL A 296 -5.50 -11.13 10.55
CA VAL A 296 -5.49 -11.74 11.88
C VAL A 296 -5.08 -13.20 11.81
N LEU A 297 -5.57 -13.95 10.82
CA LEU A 297 -5.18 -15.35 10.61
C LEU A 297 -3.68 -15.48 10.26
N VAL A 298 -3.16 -14.62 9.39
CA VAL A 298 -1.73 -14.57 9.04
C VAL A 298 -0.87 -14.28 10.28
N LEU A 299 -1.25 -13.28 11.08
CA LEU A 299 -0.54 -12.96 12.32
C LEU A 299 -0.61 -14.10 13.33
N ALA A 300 -1.76 -14.76 13.46
CA ALA A 300 -1.94 -15.88 14.36
C ALA A 300 -1.04 -17.07 13.97
N ARG A 301 -0.91 -17.38 12.66
CA ARG A 301 0.05 -18.37 12.14
C ARG A 301 1.50 -18.00 12.39
N GLN A 302 1.81 -16.71 12.43
CA GLN A 302 3.12 -16.18 12.83
C GLN A 302 3.31 -16.14 14.35
N ASN A 303 2.35 -16.67 15.13
CA ASN A 303 2.36 -16.68 16.59
C ASN A 303 2.39 -15.25 17.19
N ARG A 304 1.67 -14.31 16.53
CA ARG A 304 1.60 -12.89 16.91
C ARG A 304 0.18 -12.49 17.32
N THR A 305 0.13 -11.59 18.29
CA THR A 305 -1.07 -10.88 18.74
C THR A 305 -0.90 -9.39 18.49
N ASP A 306 -1.97 -8.67 18.16
CA ASP A 306 -1.88 -7.23 17.92
C ASP A 306 -3.12 -6.49 18.44
N ARG A 307 -2.89 -5.64 19.46
CA ARG A 307 -3.95 -4.86 20.12
C ARG A 307 -4.42 -3.70 19.25
N GLU A 308 -3.55 -3.10 18.46
CA GLU A 308 -3.91 -1.96 17.61
C GLU A 308 -4.78 -2.43 16.43
N LEU A 309 -4.49 -3.61 15.86
CA LEU A 309 -5.38 -4.23 14.89
C LEU A 309 -6.75 -4.59 15.49
N LEU A 310 -6.82 -5.05 16.73
CA LEU A 310 -8.12 -5.24 17.41
C LEU A 310 -8.91 -3.93 17.51
N ARG A 311 -8.27 -2.80 17.83
CA ARG A 311 -8.93 -1.48 17.82
C ARG A 311 -9.43 -1.08 16.44
N VAL A 312 -8.67 -1.43 15.39
CA VAL A 312 -9.13 -1.25 14.00
C VAL A 312 -10.37 -2.11 13.72
N MET A 313 -10.40 -3.37 14.16
CA MET A 313 -11.60 -4.21 14.04
C MET A 313 -12.79 -3.61 14.81
N GLU A 314 -12.58 -3.02 15.99
CA GLU A 314 -13.63 -2.30 16.73
C GLU A 314 -14.14 -1.03 16.02
N ALA A 315 -13.36 -0.45 15.10
CA ALA A 315 -13.83 0.59 14.21
C ALA A 315 -14.63 0.02 13.02
N ALA A 316 -14.23 -1.14 12.50
CA ALA A 316 -14.84 -1.76 11.31
C ALA A 316 -16.10 -2.59 11.59
N TRP A 317 -16.42 -2.93 12.85
CA TRP A 317 -17.63 -3.71 13.20
C TRP A 317 -18.57 -2.93 14.14
N PRO A 318 -19.89 -3.18 14.07
CA PRO A 318 -20.85 -2.53 14.97
C PRO A 318 -20.68 -2.89 16.45
N SER A 319 -20.14 -4.07 16.75
CA SER A 319 -19.91 -4.52 18.13
C SER A 319 -18.83 -5.59 18.24
N THR A 320 -18.20 -5.69 19.42
CA THR A 320 -17.21 -6.72 19.74
C THR A 320 -17.77 -8.14 19.60
N GLN A 321 -19.07 -8.33 19.85
CA GLN A 321 -19.71 -9.64 19.68
C GLN A 321 -19.73 -10.07 18.21
N LYS A 322 -20.02 -9.15 17.28
CA LYS A 322 -19.97 -9.44 15.84
C LYS A 322 -18.54 -9.78 15.37
N ILE A 323 -17.52 -9.14 15.96
CA ILE A 323 -16.10 -9.49 15.71
C ILE A 323 -15.83 -10.93 16.14
N GLY A 324 -16.19 -11.29 17.37
CA GLY A 324 -15.97 -12.65 17.89
C GLY A 324 -16.67 -13.73 17.06
N ILE A 325 -17.89 -13.48 16.56
CA ILE A 325 -18.60 -14.41 15.67
C ILE A 325 -17.85 -14.56 14.34
N ALA A 326 -17.42 -13.44 13.75
CA ALA A 326 -16.67 -13.45 12.49
C ALA A 326 -15.34 -14.21 12.61
N LEU A 327 -14.59 -13.96 13.69
CA LEU A 327 -13.32 -14.66 13.97
C LEU A 327 -13.55 -16.15 14.21
N LYS A 328 -14.55 -16.55 15.01
CA LYS A 328 -14.87 -17.98 15.21
C LYS A 328 -15.17 -18.69 13.90
N LYS A 329 -15.93 -18.04 13.01
CA LYS A 329 -16.23 -18.60 11.68
C LYS A 329 -14.97 -18.69 10.82
N HIS A 330 -14.12 -17.66 10.85
CA HIS A 330 -12.94 -17.58 10.00
C HIS A 330 -11.80 -18.52 10.46
N PHE A 331 -11.68 -18.76 11.77
CA PHE A 331 -10.73 -19.71 12.35
C PHE A 331 -11.23 -21.16 12.34
N ALA A 332 -12.46 -21.41 11.86
CA ALA A 332 -13.02 -22.75 11.83
C ALA A 332 -12.16 -23.69 10.95
N GLY A 333 -11.66 -24.78 11.53
CA GLY A 333 -10.84 -25.76 10.82
C GLY A 333 -9.35 -25.42 10.73
N VAL A 334 -8.90 -24.29 11.30
CA VAL A 334 -7.49 -23.93 11.38
C VAL A 334 -6.84 -24.71 12.53
N SER A 335 -5.82 -25.51 12.23
CA SER A 335 -5.12 -26.38 13.21
C SER A 335 -3.64 -26.02 13.38
N ASP A 336 -3.13 -25.13 12.54
CA ASP A 336 -1.73 -24.69 12.44
C ASP A 336 -1.44 -23.41 13.26
N VAL A 337 -2.32 -23.05 14.19
CA VAL A 337 -2.19 -21.85 15.04
C VAL A 337 -2.05 -22.26 16.51
N ASP A 338 -1.15 -21.59 17.24
CA ASP A 338 -0.98 -21.80 18.68
C ASP A 338 -2.30 -21.55 19.43
N PRO A 339 -2.80 -22.49 20.27
CA PRO A 339 -4.08 -22.34 20.96
C PRO A 339 -4.19 -21.08 21.83
N GLU A 340 -3.09 -20.60 22.44
CA GLU A 340 -3.12 -19.39 23.26
C GLU A 340 -3.27 -18.13 22.41
N VAL A 341 -2.61 -18.09 21.25
CA VAL A 341 -2.76 -16.99 20.28
C VAL A 341 -4.13 -17.04 19.61
N ALA A 342 -4.64 -18.22 19.26
CA ALA A 342 -6.00 -18.39 18.79
C ALA A 342 -7.01 -17.89 19.83
N ASP A 343 -6.84 -18.26 21.11
CA ASP A 343 -7.72 -17.82 22.20
C ASP A 343 -7.70 -16.30 22.38
N TYR A 344 -6.53 -15.66 22.30
CA TYR A 344 -6.42 -14.19 22.30
C TYR A 344 -7.31 -13.54 21.22
N TRP A 345 -7.20 -14.00 19.97
CA TRP A 345 -7.96 -13.46 18.86
C TRP A 345 -9.45 -13.78 18.99
N LEU A 346 -9.81 -15.02 19.31
CA LEU A 346 -11.21 -15.46 19.48
C LEU A 346 -11.93 -14.75 20.63
N LYS A 347 -11.20 -14.34 21.67
CA LYS A 347 -11.71 -13.51 22.77
C LYS A 347 -11.61 -12.01 22.50
N VAL A 348 -11.18 -11.61 21.30
CA VAL A 348 -11.02 -10.21 20.88
C VAL A 348 -10.15 -9.44 21.89
N GLY A 349 -9.04 -10.06 22.30
CA GLY A 349 -8.08 -9.50 23.26
C GLY A 349 -8.53 -9.51 24.72
N ARG A 350 -9.71 -10.05 25.05
CA ARG A 350 -10.18 -10.17 26.43
C ARG A 350 -9.57 -11.40 27.11
N VAL A 351 -8.36 -11.23 27.65
CA VAL A 351 -7.74 -12.23 28.53
C VAL A 351 -8.06 -11.89 29.99
N SER A 352 -8.31 -12.91 30.83
CA SER A 352 -8.68 -12.75 32.25
C SER A 352 -7.59 -11.98 33.03
N GLU A 353 -7.96 -11.26 34.09
CA GLU A 353 -7.03 -10.44 34.89
C GLU A 353 -5.86 -11.23 35.50
N SER A 354 -6.02 -12.53 35.76
CA SER A 354 -4.93 -13.42 36.15
C SER A 354 -3.86 -13.62 35.06
N ALA A 355 -4.21 -13.39 33.79
CA ALA A 355 -3.31 -13.44 32.64
C ALA A 355 -2.84 -12.04 32.17
N ARG A 356 -3.40 -10.95 32.70
CA ARG A 356 -2.90 -9.58 32.42
C ARG A 356 -1.52 -9.30 33.03
N ALA A 357 -1.12 -10.05 34.05
CA ALA A 357 0.25 -10.07 34.55
C ALA A 357 1.25 -10.70 33.55
N ALA A 358 0.74 -11.31 32.47
CA ALA A 358 1.50 -11.80 31.34
C ALA A 358 1.21 -10.97 30.08
N GLU A 359 1.33 -9.64 30.16
CA GLU A 359 1.76 -8.87 28.98
C GLU A 359 3.16 -9.38 28.58
N HIS A 360 3.20 -10.48 27.83
CA HIS A 360 4.40 -10.92 27.13
C HIS A 360 4.64 -9.99 25.94
N LYS A 361 5.06 -8.75 26.24
CA LYS A 361 5.89 -7.96 25.32
C LYS A 361 7.24 -8.68 25.23
N LEU A 362 7.58 -9.18 24.04
CA LEU A 362 8.87 -9.81 23.68
C LEU A 362 9.30 -10.98 24.58
N GLY A 363 9.37 -12.20 24.03
CA GLY A 363 9.91 -13.33 24.81
C GLY A 363 10.22 -14.64 24.09
N ASN A 364 9.71 -14.90 22.88
CA ASN A 364 10.08 -16.13 22.17
C ASN A 364 11.42 -16.04 21.43
N THR A 365 11.94 -14.84 21.11
CA THR A 365 13.28 -14.69 20.53
C THR A 365 14.36 -14.82 21.60
N GLU A 366 14.18 -14.21 22.78
CA GLU A 366 15.16 -14.23 23.86
C GLU A 366 15.34 -15.64 24.46
N ASP A 367 14.24 -16.34 24.75
CA ASP A 367 14.33 -17.70 25.30
C ASP A 367 14.87 -18.70 24.27
N HIS A 368 14.58 -18.49 22.99
CA HIS A 368 15.18 -19.26 21.89
C HIS A 368 16.68 -18.95 21.75
N GLN A 369 17.09 -17.67 21.87
CA GLN A 369 18.50 -17.26 21.86
C GLN A 369 19.27 -17.80 23.07
N ILE A 370 18.68 -17.77 24.27
CA ILE A 370 19.25 -18.38 25.47
C ILE A 370 19.34 -19.90 25.27
N GLY A 371 18.31 -20.52 24.69
CA GLY A 371 18.31 -21.95 24.35
C GLY A 371 19.42 -22.33 23.37
N GLU A 372 19.58 -21.60 22.27
CA GLU A 372 20.67 -21.81 21.31
C GLU A 372 22.05 -21.59 21.94
N LEU A 373 22.19 -20.54 22.77
CA LEU A 373 23.43 -20.28 23.51
C LEU A 373 23.78 -21.44 24.44
N LEU A 374 22.81 -22.01 25.18
CA LEU A 374 23.06 -23.17 26.04
C LEU A 374 23.59 -24.37 25.26
N ILE A 375 23.06 -24.62 24.06
CA ILE A 375 23.51 -25.75 23.27
C ILE A 375 24.92 -25.51 22.69
N GLN A 376 25.20 -24.30 22.21
CA GLN A 376 26.53 -23.93 21.73
C GLN A 376 27.58 -23.97 22.84
N LEU A 377 27.21 -23.55 24.04
CA LEU A 377 28.07 -23.69 25.21
C LEU A 377 28.34 -25.18 25.43
N ASP A 378 27.31 -26.01 25.57
CA ASP A 378 27.49 -27.44 25.88
C ASP A 378 28.42 -28.17 24.89
N ALA A 379 28.22 -27.95 23.59
CA ALA A 379 29.05 -28.51 22.53
C ALA A 379 30.55 -28.15 22.68
N ASN A 380 30.85 -26.97 23.25
CA ASN A 380 32.21 -26.48 23.45
C ASN A 380 32.78 -26.75 24.85
N ARG A 381 31.97 -27.23 25.79
CA ARG A 381 32.37 -27.39 27.21
C ARG A 381 33.52 -28.38 27.37
N ILE A 382 33.47 -29.49 26.66
CA ILE A 382 34.51 -30.53 26.67
C ILE A 382 35.84 -29.96 26.14
N ASN A 383 35.79 -29.23 25.02
CA ASN A 383 36.97 -28.63 24.39
C ASN A 383 37.62 -27.59 25.30
N MET A 384 36.84 -26.70 25.90
CA MET A 384 37.35 -25.66 26.81
C MET A 384 37.91 -26.25 28.11
N ASN A 385 37.27 -27.29 28.66
CA ASN A 385 37.82 -28.03 29.80
C ASN A 385 39.14 -28.72 29.46
N LYS A 386 39.27 -29.29 28.26
CA LYS A 386 40.51 -29.91 27.79
C LYS A 386 41.62 -28.87 27.59
N LEU A 387 41.31 -27.69 27.06
CA LEU A 387 42.26 -26.58 26.99
C LEU A 387 42.79 -26.22 28.37
N ASN A 388 41.91 -26.09 29.37
CA ASN A 388 42.32 -25.73 30.73
C ASN A 388 43.12 -26.84 31.44
N ARG A 389 42.74 -28.12 31.26
CA ARG A 389 43.35 -29.25 32.00
C ARG A 389 44.59 -29.84 31.33
N ALA A 390 44.69 -29.79 30.02
CA ALA A 390 45.75 -30.47 29.27
C ALA A 390 46.69 -29.49 28.54
N VAL A 391 46.17 -28.39 28.01
CA VAL A 391 46.98 -27.46 27.18
C VAL A 391 47.64 -26.37 28.04
N VAL A 392 46.90 -25.81 28.99
CA VAL A 392 47.43 -24.77 29.89
C VAL A 392 48.66 -25.24 30.68
N PRO A 393 48.70 -26.43 31.32
CA PRO A 393 49.89 -26.91 32.04
C PRO A 393 51.12 -27.11 31.14
N VAL A 394 50.91 -27.54 29.89
CA VAL A 394 51.98 -27.68 28.91
C VAL A 394 52.52 -26.29 28.53
N LEU A 395 51.64 -25.36 28.20
CA LEU A 395 52.03 -23.98 27.86
C LEU A 395 52.71 -23.26 29.03
N GLU A 396 52.34 -23.53 30.28
CA GLU A 396 53.02 -22.95 31.45
C GLU A 396 54.52 -23.26 31.49
N THR A 397 54.92 -24.39 30.91
CA THR A 397 56.32 -24.83 30.86
C THR A 397 57.11 -24.14 29.75
N PHE A 398 56.47 -23.81 28.62
CA PHE A 398 57.14 -23.36 27.39
C PHE A 398 56.86 -21.90 27.03
N ASP A 399 55.65 -21.38 27.32
CA ASP A 399 55.22 -20.01 27.09
C ASP A 399 54.19 -19.57 28.16
N PRO A 400 54.67 -19.04 29.31
CA PRO A 400 53.80 -18.62 30.41
C PRO A 400 52.80 -17.51 30.03
N ILE A 401 53.12 -16.68 29.02
CA ILE A 401 52.26 -15.57 28.60
C ILE A 401 51.06 -16.11 27.83
N GLN A 402 51.28 -17.06 26.92
CA GLN A 402 50.20 -17.74 26.21
C GLN A 402 49.39 -18.63 27.15
N ALA A 403 50.03 -19.32 28.09
CA ALA A 403 49.33 -20.10 29.11
C ALA A 403 48.32 -19.26 29.90
N ALA A 404 48.72 -18.07 30.35
CA ALA A 404 47.84 -17.12 31.05
C ALA A 404 46.68 -16.63 30.16
N THR A 405 46.87 -16.57 28.84
CA THR A 405 45.84 -16.15 27.88
C THR A 405 44.82 -17.26 27.63
N VAL A 406 45.28 -18.50 27.40
CA VAL A 406 44.42 -19.68 27.22
C VAL A 406 43.65 -19.98 28.51
N ARG A 407 44.29 -19.86 29.68
CA ARG A 407 43.62 -20.02 30.98
C ARG A 407 42.51 -18.99 31.18
N ARG A 408 42.76 -17.73 30.82
CA ARG A 408 41.73 -16.67 30.87
C ARG A 408 40.57 -16.96 29.92
N ALA A 409 40.83 -17.45 28.71
CA ALA A 409 39.78 -17.81 27.76
C ALA A 409 38.91 -18.96 28.29
N ALA A 410 39.52 -20.03 28.81
CA ALA A 410 38.78 -21.16 29.37
C ALA A 410 37.94 -20.78 30.61
N ASN A 411 38.52 -19.98 31.52
CA ASN A 411 37.79 -19.48 32.70
C ASN A 411 36.67 -18.49 32.34
N GLY A 412 36.90 -17.64 31.32
CA GLY A 412 35.90 -16.72 30.79
C GLY A 412 34.72 -17.47 30.18
N TYR A 413 35.01 -18.53 29.41
CA TYR A 413 33.97 -19.42 28.89
C TYR A 413 33.13 -20.07 30.01
N GLU A 414 33.75 -20.60 31.07
CA GLU A 414 33.00 -21.19 32.20
C GLU A 414 32.13 -20.15 32.92
N SER A 415 32.63 -18.91 33.03
CA SER A 415 31.86 -17.79 33.60
C SER A 415 30.63 -17.46 32.75
N ILE A 416 30.76 -17.45 31.42
CA ILE A 416 29.65 -17.25 30.48
C ILE A 416 28.66 -18.42 30.60
N ALA A 417 29.15 -19.66 30.67
CA ALA A 417 28.31 -20.84 30.83
C ALA A 417 27.46 -20.78 32.11
N GLN A 418 28.06 -20.40 33.24
CA GLN A 418 27.34 -20.22 34.50
C GLN A 418 26.31 -19.09 34.46
N VAL A 419 26.57 -18.00 33.75
CA VAL A 419 25.60 -16.92 33.54
C VAL A 419 24.44 -17.43 32.67
N ALA A 420 24.73 -18.11 31.56
CA ALA A 420 23.71 -18.69 30.68
C ALA A 420 22.84 -19.73 31.40
N GLU A 421 23.43 -20.63 32.19
CA GLU A 421 22.69 -21.61 33.02
C GLU A 421 21.82 -20.94 34.10
N ARG A 422 22.26 -19.79 34.66
CA ARG A 422 21.42 -19.00 35.57
C ARG A 422 20.25 -18.35 34.85
N LEU A 423 20.49 -17.75 33.69
CA LEU A 423 19.43 -17.17 32.84
C LEU A 423 18.41 -18.23 32.43
N ALA A 424 18.89 -19.40 32.03
CA ALA A 424 18.06 -20.56 31.70
C ALA A 424 17.16 -20.98 32.86
N ARG A 425 17.72 -21.12 34.08
CA ARG A 425 16.96 -21.45 35.28
C ARG A 425 15.91 -20.40 35.62
N MET A 426 16.27 -19.11 35.57
CA MET A 426 15.33 -18.01 35.80
C MET A 426 14.15 -18.02 34.81
N ARG A 427 14.41 -18.47 33.57
CA ARG A 427 13.42 -18.59 32.50
C ARG A 427 12.77 -19.98 32.39
N LYS A 428 13.06 -20.90 33.32
CA LYS A 428 12.56 -22.28 33.36
C LYS A 428 12.87 -23.08 32.09
N LEU A 429 14.06 -22.89 31.54
CA LEU A 429 14.60 -23.65 30.42
C LEU A 429 15.35 -24.89 30.93
N SER A 430 15.17 -26.02 30.25
CA SER A 430 15.83 -27.30 30.53
C SER A 430 16.17 -28.02 29.23
N LYS A 431 17.13 -28.94 29.24
CA LYS A 431 17.46 -29.75 28.07
C LYS A 431 16.52 -30.95 27.96
N THR A 432 16.52 -31.61 26.82
CA THR A 432 15.82 -32.89 26.62
C THR A 432 16.54 -34.08 27.25
N ASP A 433 17.86 -34.00 27.44
CA ASP A 433 18.71 -35.08 27.96
C ASP A 433 18.56 -36.40 27.18
N LEU A 434 18.45 -36.29 25.85
CA LEU A 434 18.28 -37.40 24.91
C LEU A 434 19.54 -37.62 24.05
N LEU A 435 20.60 -36.85 24.23
CA LEU A 435 21.84 -37.00 23.47
C LEU A 435 22.34 -38.46 23.44
N GLU A 436 22.74 -38.92 22.25
CA GLU A 436 23.16 -40.30 21.94
C GLU A 436 22.09 -41.40 22.09
N THR A 437 20.85 -41.07 22.44
CA THR A 437 19.75 -42.04 22.51
C THR A 437 19.11 -42.27 21.15
N VAL A 438 18.57 -43.47 20.93
CA VAL A 438 17.79 -43.82 19.74
C VAL A 438 16.31 -43.70 20.07
N VAL A 439 15.61 -42.85 19.32
CA VAL A 439 14.19 -42.52 19.52
C VAL A 439 13.38 -42.75 18.24
N GLU A 440 12.05 -42.87 18.37
CA GLU A 440 11.17 -42.91 17.20
C GLU A 440 11.10 -41.52 16.55
N TYR A 441 11.27 -41.47 15.23
CA TYR A 441 11.32 -40.20 14.52
C TYR A 441 9.94 -39.55 14.43
N ASN A 442 9.83 -38.35 14.98
CA ASN A 442 8.66 -37.50 14.90
C ASN A 442 9.06 -36.13 14.31
N PRO A 443 8.65 -35.76 13.09
CA PRO A 443 8.97 -34.46 12.48
C PRO A 443 8.48 -33.24 13.27
N ILE A 444 7.47 -33.42 14.12
CA ILE A 444 6.95 -32.37 14.99
C ILE A 444 7.95 -32.07 16.11
N GLU A 445 8.63 -33.09 16.63
CA GLU A 445 9.48 -33.00 17.82
C GLU A 445 10.98 -32.96 17.48
N HIS A 446 11.39 -33.45 16.31
CA HIS A 446 12.80 -33.61 15.91
C HIS A 446 13.14 -32.83 14.63
N GLU A 447 14.40 -32.40 14.51
CA GLU A 447 14.98 -31.82 13.29
C GLU A 447 16.02 -32.80 12.70
N MET A 448 15.82 -33.25 11.46
CA MET A 448 16.71 -34.22 10.81
C MET A 448 17.94 -33.53 10.21
N GLU A 449 19.14 -34.02 10.53
CA GLU A 449 20.38 -33.52 9.95
C GLU A 449 20.45 -33.86 8.45
N GLY A 450 20.64 -32.83 7.61
CA GLY A 450 20.63 -32.99 6.15
C GLY A 450 19.23 -33.02 5.50
N GLY A 451 18.16 -32.74 6.25
CA GLY A 451 16.79 -32.65 5.73
C GLY A 451 15.99 -33.96 5.80
N HIS A 452 14.67 -33.87 5.63
CA HIS A 452 13.76 -35.01 5.77
C HIS A 452 14.01 -36.10 4.71
N ARG A 453 14.17 -37.35 5.15
CA ARG A 453 14.25 -38.53 4.29
C ARG A 453 13.08 -39.47 4.55
N THR A 454 12.44 -39.94 3.49
CA THR A 454 11.28 -40.83 3.57
C THR A 454 11.68 -42.24 4.01
N GLY A 455 10.86 -42.88 4.87
CA GLY A 455 11.06 -44.26 5.31
C GLY A 455 11.87 -44.45 6.61
N ILE A 456 12.35 -43.37 7.24
CA ILE A 456 13.09 -43.44 8.51
C ILE A 456 12.12 -43.52 9.69
N ARG A 457 12.24 -44.58 10.51
CA ARG A 457 11.43 -44.79 11.72
C ARG A 457 12.19 -44.58 13.01
N ARG A 458 13.50 -44.87 13.03
CA ARG A 458 14.37 -44.71 14.21
C ARG A 458 15.50 -43.76 13.86
N VAL A 459 15.82 -42.87 14.80
CA VAL A 459 16.84 -41.84 14.65
C VAL A 459 17.67 -41.74 15.92
N LYS A 460 18.95 -41.43 15.77
CA LYS A 460 19.85 -41.17 16.89
C LYS A 460 19.93 -39.68 17.15
N VAL A 461 19.79 -39.26 18.40
CA VAL A 461 19.88 -37.84 18.77
C VAL A 461 21.35 -37.42 18.84
N VAL A 462 21.74 -36.48 17.98
CA VAL A 462 23.11 -35.94 17.89
C VAL A 462 23.26 -34.60 18.61
N ARG A 463 22.15 -33.94 18.91
CA ARG A 463 22.11 -32.67 19.66
C ARG A 463 20.82 -32.60 20.45
N ASP A 464 20.92 -32.28 21.73
CA ASP A 464 19.76 -32.05 22.58
C ASP A 464 18.92 -30.84 22.13
N GLY A 465 17.63 -30.93 22.41
CA GLY A 465 16.70 -29.82 22.33
C GLY A 465 16.58 -29.05 23.63
N ILE A 466 15.84 -27.94 23.59
CA ILE A 466 15.52 -27.11 24.76
C ILE A 466 14.02 -27.16 25.01
N LEU A 467 13.67 -27.48 26.25
CA LEU A 467 12.33 -27.49 26.80
C LEU A 467 12.13 -26.26 27.70
N LYS A 468 10.94 -25.67 27.66
CA LYS A 468 10.52 -24.64 28.61
C LYS A 468 9.29 -25.10 29.38
N GLU A 469 9.29 -24.87 30.69
CA GLU A 469 8.15 -25.16 31.55
C GLU A 469 7.19 -23.97 31.61
N PHE A 470 5.99 -24.17 31.08
CA PHE A 470 4.88 -23.21 31.11
C PHE A 470 3.74 -23.78 31.96
N GLY A 471 3.55 -23.23 33.16
CA GLY A 471 2.41 -23.59 34.03
C GLY A 471 2.26 -25.11 34.29
N GLY A 472 3.38 -25.83 34.44
CA GLY A 472 3.41 -27.28 34.67
C GLY A 472 3.44 -28.14 33.39
N LYS A 473 3.40 -27.55 32.20
CA LYS A 473 3.58 -28.25 30.90
C LYS A 473 4.95 -27.93 30.29
N LYS A 474 5.64 -28.94 29.75
CA LYS A 474 6.92 -28.77 29.03
C LYS A 474 6.66 -28.58 27.53
N LYS A 475 7.21 -27.52 26.93
CA LYS A 475 7.15 -27.26 25.47
C LYS A 475 8.56 -27.20 24.89
N THR A 476 8.76 -27.81 23.73
CA THR A 476 10.04 -27.76 23.00
C THR A 476 10.20 -26.41 22.30
N LEU A 477 11.23 -25.66 22.67
CA LEU A 477 11.62 -24.38 22.06
C LEU A 477 12.68 -24.53 20.98
N VAL A 478 13.59 -25.49 21.16
CA VAL A 478 14.60 -25.88 20.17
C VAL A 478 14.48 -27.39 20.00
N LYS A 479 14.24 -27.87 18.77
CA LYS A 479 14.10 -29.30 18.51
C LYS A 479 15.46 -30.00 18.67
N PRO A 480 15.52 -31.20 19.24
CA PRO A 480 16.71 -32.03 19.15
C PRO A 480 17.05 -32.30 17.68
N ARG A 481 18.35 -32.29 17.35
CA ARG A 481 18.80 -32.75 16.04
C ARG A 481 19.08 -34.23 16.06
N VAL A 482 18.68 -34.88 14.98
CA VAL A 482 18.72 -36.33 14.86
C VAL A 482 19.31 -36.76 13.52
N GLU A 483 20.04 -37.85 13.52
CA GLU A 483 20.55 -38.52 12.33
C GLU A 483 19.84 -39.87 12.12
N ALA A 484 19.82 -40.34 10.88
CA ALA A 484 19.30 -41.67 10.57
C ALA A 484 20.16 -42.73 11.26
N GLU A 485 19.52 -43.72 11.89
CA GLU A 485 20.24 -44.95 12.28
C GLU A 485 20.64 -45.68 10.98
N GLU A 486 21.94 -45.97 10.80
CA GLU A 486 22.44 -46.76 9.66
C GLU A 486 21.92 -48.20 9.64
#